data_AF-A0A1X0QX78-F1
#
_entry.id   AF-A0A1X0QX78-F1
#
_cell.length_a   1.000
_cell.length_b   1.000
_cell.length_c   1.000
_cell.angle_alpha   90.00
_cell.angle_beta   90.00
_cell.angle_gamma   90.00
#
_symmetry.space_group_name_H-M   'P 1'
#
loop_
_entity.id
_entity.type
_entity.pdbx_description
1 polymer ?
#
loop_
_entity_poly.entity_id
_entity_poly.type
_entity_poly.pdbx_seq_one_letter_code
_entity_poly.pdbx_strand_id
1 'polypeptide(L)' 'MITVESSRCRFFLKNCVFVDEADFHSQMMRSRAWSRVGEPAKVKVHNQKDMNISIIGCITARGILN' A
#
# COMPACT_ATOMS: atom_id res chain seq x y z
N MET A 1 5.68 -1.07 -9.41
CA MET A 1 6.34 0.10 -10.06
C MET A 1 6.02 0.02 -11.54
N ILE A 2 4.96 0.71 -11.98
CA ILE A 2 4.61 0.76 -13.41
C ILE A 2 5.48 1.83 -14.06
N THR A 3 6.64 1.42 -14.56
CA THR A 3 7.55 2.30 -15.30
C THR A 3 7.05 2.37 -16.74
N VAL A 4 6.40 3.47 -17.12
CA VAL A 4 6.01 3.70 -18.54
C VAL A 4 7.14 4.48 -19.21
N GLU A 5 8.19 3.78 -19.65
CA GLU A 5 9.15 4.36 -20.58
C GLU A 5 8.58 4.30 -22.00
N SER A 6 8.27 5.46 -22.59
CA SER A 6 8.12 5.54 -24.04
C SER A 6 8.27 6.98 -24.53
N SER A 7 9.38 7.22 -25.23
CA SER A 7 9.81 8.47 -25.86
C SER A 7 8.89 9.00 -26.98
N ARG A 8 7.67 8.47 -27.13
CA ARG A 8 6.61 8.99 -28.02
C ARG A 8 5.20 9.05 -27.41
N CYS A 9 5.04 8.82 -26.10
CA CYS A 9 3.75 8.44 -25.51
C CYS A 9 3.03 9.57 -24.75
N ARG A 10 2.69 10.69 -25.40
CA ARG A 10 1.83 11.73 -24.77
C ARG A 10 0.33 11.57 -25.02
N PHE A 11 -0.07 10.77 -26.01
CA PHE A 11 -1.48 10.61 -26.38
C PHE A 11 -2.16 9.35 -25.81
N PHE A 12 -1.42 8.25 -25.59
CA PHE A 12 -2.01 7.01 -25.07
C PHE A 12 -2.38 7.13 -23.58
N LEU A 13 -1.55 7.79 -22.77
CA LEU A 13 -1.75 7.90 -21.32
C LEU A 13 -3.05 8.62 -20.91
N LYS A 14 -3.65 9.44 -21.80
CA LYS A 14 -4.90 10.16 -21.48
C LYS A 14 -6.13 9.25 -21.39
N ASN A 15 -6.14 8.14 -22.12
CA ASN A 15 -7.26 7.21 -22.20
C ASN A 15 -6.94 5.84 -21.56
N CYS A 16 -5.78 5.69 -20.93
CA CYS A 16 -5.41 4.46 -20.24
C CYS A 16 -6.04 4.41 -18.84
N VAL A 17 -6.52 3.23 -18.48
CA VAL A 17 -6.89 2.85 -17.11
C VAL A 17 -5.87 1.83 -16.64
N PHE A 18 -5.17 2.14 -15.55
CA PHE A 18 -4.25 1.23 -14.89
C PHE A 18 -5.01 0.56 -13.75
N VAL A 19 -4.95 -0.76 -13.69
CA VAL A 19 -5.56 -1.56 -12.62
C VAL A 19 -4.42 -2.30 -11.92
N ASP A 20 -4.41 -2.25 -10.60
CA ASP A 20 -3.40 -2.91 -9.78
C ASP A 20 -4.07 -3.51 -8.54
N GLU A 21 -3.49 -4.61 -8.07
CA GLU A 21 -3.89 -5.27 -6.83
C GLU A 21 -2.75 -5.13 -5.82
N ALA A 22 -3.09 -4.65 -4.62
CA ALA A 22 -2.14 -4.49 -3.53
C ALA A 22 -2.59 -5.31 -2.32
N ASP A 23 -1.78 -6.30 -1.98
CA ASP A 23 -1.95 -7.12 -0.78
C ASP A 23 -1.35 -6.44 0.46
N PHE A 24 -2.15 -6.30 1.51
CA PHE A 24 -1.76 -5.78 2.81
C PHE A 24 -1.89 -6.86 3.88
N HIS A 25 -0.76 -7.44 4.23
CA HIS A 25 -0.69 -8.38 5.34
C HIS A 25 -0.77 -7.63 6.68
N SER A 26 -1.74 -7.98 7.54
CA SER A 26 -1.94 -7.31 8.84
C SER A 26 -0.70 -7.37 9.76
N GLN A 27 0.14 -8.40 9.64
CA GLN A 27 1.39 -8.49 10.39
C GLN A 27 2.50 -7.56 9.87
N MET A 28 2.31 -6.89 8.73
CA MET A 28 3.26 -5.90 8.22
C MET A 28 3.30 -4.63 9.10
N MET A 29 2.28 -4.42 9.94
CA MET A 29 2.25 -3.31 10.90
C MET A 29 3.10 -3.65 12.13
N ARG A 30 4.20 -2.91 12.33
CA ARG A 30 5.00 -3.02 13.56
C ARG A 30 4.22 -2.45 14.73
N SER A 31 4.02 -3.26 15.77
CA SER A 31 3.48 -2.80 17.03
C SER A 31 4.42 -1.76 17.67
N ARG A 32 3.85 -0.63 18.11
CA ARG A 32 4.57 0.46 18.77
C ARG A 32 4.03 0.62 20.19
N ALA A 33 4.93 0.77 21.15
CA ALA A 33 4.59 1.12 22.53
C ALA A 33 5.44 2.30 22.98
N TRP A 34 4.88 3.11 23.88
CA TRP A 34 5.58 4.20 24.54
C TRP A 34 5.90 3.79 25.97
N SER A 35 7.07 4.19 26.46
CA SER A 35 7.51 3.94 27.83
C SER A 35 8.01 5.22 28.47
N ARG A 36 8.06 5.22 29.80
CA ARG A 36 8.68 6.30 30.57
C ARG A 36 10.20 6.29 30.34
N VAL A 37 10.83 7.45 30.47
CA VAL A 37 12.29 7.58 30.37
C VAL A 37 12.95 6.70 31.43
N GLY A 38 13.82 5.79 31.00
CA GLY A 38 14.51 4.82 31.86
C GLY A 38 13.86 3.43 31.95
N GLU A 39 12.65 3.24 31.42
CA GLU A 39 11.98 1.94 31.40
C GLU A 39 11.84 1.39 29.98
N PRO A 40 12.09 0.08 29.75
CA PRO A 40 11.95 -0.53 28.43
C PRO A 40 10.48 -0.61 28.01
N ALA A 41 10.18 -0.18 26.79
CA ALA A 41 8.86 -0.31 26.19
C ALA A 41 8.53 -1.79 25.93
N LYS A 42 7.56 -2.31 26.69
CA LYS A 42 7.04 -3.66 26.48
C LYS A 42 5.97 -3.64 25.41
N VAL A 43 6.28 -4.22 24.25
CA VAL A 43 5.34 -4.38 23.15
C VAL A 43 4.76 -5.79 23.19
N LYS A 44 3.44 -5.91 23.35
CA LYS A 44 2.76 -7.20 23.12
C LYS A 44 2.59 -7.38 21.62
N VAL A 45 3.22 -8.42 21.08
CA VAL A 45 2.99 -8.84 19.69
C VAL A 45 1.71 -9.66 19.69
N HIS A 46 0.68 -9.19 18.98
CA HIS A 46 -0.51 -9.97 18.75
C HIS A 46 -0.20 -11.00 17.65
N ASN A 47 -0.14 -12.29 18.01
CA ASN A 47 -0.30 -13.38 17.05
C ASN A 47 -1.79 -13.48 16.70
N GLN A 48 -2.31 -12.51 15.94
CA GLN A 48 -3.65 -12.67 15.33
C GLN A 48 -3.55 -13.65 14.16
N LYS A 49 -4.59 -14.48 13.99
CA LYS A 49 -4.74 -15.32 12.79
C LYS A 49 -4.64 -14.42 11.56
N ASP A 50 -3.79 -14.82 10.62
CA ASP A 50 -3.45 -14.07 9.42
C ASP A 50 -4.69 -13.53 8.70
N MET A 51 -4.90 -12.23 8.80
CA MET A 51 -5.83 -11.50 7.95
C MET A 51 -4.99 -10.77 6.91
N ASN A 52 -5.12 -11.19 5.66
CA ASN A 52 -4.60 -10.48 4.49
C ASN A 52 -5.76 -9.66 3.89
N ILE A 53 -5.54 -8.37 3.68
CA ILE A 53 -6.48 -7.47 3.02
C ILE A 53 -5.90 -7.14 1.65
N SER A 54 -6.53 -7.61 0.58
CA SER A 54 -6.22 -7.17 -0.78
C SER A 54 -7.08 -5.97 -1.15
N ILE A 55 -6.47 -4.94 -1.74
CA ILE A 55 -7.14 -3.77 -2.29
C ILE A 55 -6.87 -3.72 -3.79
N ILE A 56 -7.94 -3.78 -4.58
CA ILE A 56 -7.89 -3.56 -6.02
C ILE A 56 -8.18 -2.08 -6.29
N GLY A 57 -7.24 -1.41 -6.93
CA GLY A 57 -7.33 0.00 -7.27
C GLY A 57 -7.23 0.21 -8.78
N CYS A 58 -7.92 1.24 -9.27
CA CYS A 58 -7.77 1.69 -10.65
C CYS A 58 -7.50 3.19 -10.73
N ILE A 59 -6.50 3.56 -11.54
CA ILE A 59 -6.05 4.93 -11.71
C ILE A 59 -5.96 5.28 -13.20
N THR A 60 -6.36 6.50 -13.51
CA THR A 60 -6.28 7.09 -14.84
C THR A 60 -5.46 8.38 -14.76
N ALA A 61 -5.09 8.96 -15.91
CA ALA A 61 -4.45 10.29 -15.93
C ALA A 61 -5.32 11.41 -15.31
N ARG A 62 -6.62 11.16 -15.10
CA ARG A 62 -7.56 12.11 -14.47
C ARG A 62 -7.73 11.90 -12.97
N GLY A 63 -7.24 10.79 -12.44
CA GLY A 63 -7.37 10.42 -11.03
C GLY A 63 -7.82 8.98 -10.82
N ILE A 64 -8.17 8.69 -9.56
CA ILE A 64 -8.68 7.40 -9.11
C ILE A 64 -10.11 7.21 -9.64
N LEU A 65 -10.41 6.01 -10.12
CA LEU A 65 -11.75 5.61 -10.52
C LEU A 65 -12.45 4.98 -9.30
N ASN A 66 -13.69 5.36 -9.02
CA ASN A 66 -14.49 4.89 -7.88
C ASN A 66 -15.65 4.04 -8.37
#